data_AF-A0A4R2TTG3-F1
#
_entry.id   AF-A0A4R2TTG3-F1
#
_cell.length_a   1.000
_cell.length_b   1.000
_cell.length_c   1.000
_cell.angle_alpha   90.00
_cell.angle_beta   90.00
_cell.angle_gamma   90.00
#
_symmetry.space_group_name_H-M   'P 1'
#
loop_
_entity.id
_entity.type
_entity.pdbx_description
1 polymer ?
#
loop_
_entity_poly.entity_id
_entity_poly.type
_entity_poly.pdbx_seq_one_letter_code
_entity_poly.pdbx_strand_id
1 'polypeptide(L)'
;MYRCICENRKIVEIIPKEVFGIPFKSITVPLRNSKRKAIGSINIGRSLKRQNTHKELTENIAAAFEEIIASVNEISNSAIGIANSSEKR
;
A
#
# COMPACT_ATOMS: atom_id res chain seq x y z
N MET A 1 5.45 -9.65 -20.67
CA MET A 1 6.15 -10.81 -21.28
C MET A 1 6.93 -10.44 -22.54
N TYR A 2 6.32 -9.86 -23.58
CA TYR A 2 6.99 -9.51 -24.84
C TYR A 2 8.33 -8.76 -24.66
N ARG A 3 8.32 -7.66 -23.88
CA ARG A 3 9.54 -6.88 -23.57
C ARG A 3 10.66 -7.70 -22.94
N CYS A 4 10.35 -8.70 -22.12
CA CYS A 4 11.36 -9.53 -21.44
C CYS A 4 12.12 -10.40 -22.46
N ILE A 5 11.43 -10.86 -23.50
CA ILE A 5 12.02 -11.65 -24.58
C ILE A 5 12.86 -10.74 -25.48
N CYS A 6 12.33 -9.58 -25.89
CA CYS A 6 13.05 -8.61 -26.74
C CYS A 6 14.33 -8.08 -26.07
N GLU A 7 14.24 -7.69 -24.80
CA GLU A 7 15.36 -7.13 -24.05
C GLU A 7 16.29 -8.23 -23.49
N ASN A 8 15.91 -9.52 -23.62
CA ASN A 8 16.60 -10.69 -23.06
C ASN A 8 17.08 -10.46 -21.61
N ARG A 9 16.26 -9.83 -20.78
CA ARG A 9 16.60 -9.52 -19.38
C ARG A 9 15.39 -9.68 -18.46
N LYS A 10 15.67 -9.84 -17.17
CA LYS A 10 14.63 -9.86 -16.14
C LYS A 10 13.91 -8.53 -16.10
N ILE A 11 12.58 -8.56 -16.13
CA ILE A 11 11.73 -7.38 -15.95
C ILE A 11 10.94 -7.56 -14.66
N VAL A 12 10.97 -6.53 -13.81
CA VAL A 12 10.20 -6.47 -12.56
C VAL A 12 9.38 -5.20 -12.61
N GLU A 13 8.07 -5.35 -12.51
CA GLU A 13 7.12 -4.25 -12.60
C GLU A 13 5.97 -4.46 -11.60
N ILE A 14 5.43 -3.35 -11.10
CA ILE A 14 4.21 -3.36 -10.29
C ILE A 14 3.06 -3.11 -11.24
N ILE A 15 2.17 -4.08 -11.35
CA ILE A 15 0.95 -3.96 -12.14
C ILE A 15 -0.13 -3.39 -11.24
N PRO A 16 -0.69 -2.23 -11.59
CA PRO A 16 -1.67 -1.56 -10.76
C PRO A 16 -3.04 -2.24 -10.94
N LYS A 17 -3.94 -2.04 -9.98
CA LYS A 17 -5.20 -2.80 -9.88
C LYS A 17 -6.15 -2.54 -11.05
N GLU A 18 -5.98 -1.43 -11.76
CA GLU A 18 -6.80 -0.96 -12.87
C GLU A 18 -6.69 -1.89 -14.09
N VAL A 19 -5.62 -2.68 -14.20
CA VAL A 19 -5.38 -3.58 -15.35
C VAL A 19 -6.04 -4.95 -15.15
N PHE A 20 -6.00 -5.52 -13.93
CA PHE A 20 -6.43 -6.90 -13.66
C PHE A 20 -7.25 -7.07 -12.36
N GLY A 21 -7.74 -5.98 -11.77
CA GLY A 21 -8.57 -5.98 -10.54
C GLY A 21 -7.81 -6.20 -9.22
N ILE A 22 -6.53 -6.63 -9.28
CA ILE A 22 -5.69 -6.87 -8.10
C ILE A 22 -4.31 -6.26 -8.35
N PRO A 23 -3.75 -5.46 -7.43
CA PRO A 23 -2.38 -4.99 -7.58
C PRO A 23 -1.41 -6.14 -7.31
N PHE A 24 -0.46 -6.38 -8.21
CA PHE A 24 0.54 -7.44 -8.05
C PHE A 24 1.91 -7.04 -8.60
N LYS A 25 2.96 -7.55 -7.96
CA LYS A 25 4.33 -7.45 -8.45
C LYS A 25 4.56 -8.57 -9.46
N SER A 26 4.83 -8.20 -10.70
CA SER A 26 5.14 -9.10 -11.80
C SER A 26 6.65 -9.25 -11.93
N ILE A 27 7.13 -10.48 -11.88
CA ILE A 27 8.54 -10.82 -12.13
C ILE A 27 8.58 -11.70 -13.38
N THR A 28 9.14 -11.18 -14.46
CA THR A 28 9.30 -11.91 -15.71
C THR A 28 10.77 -12.20 -15.95
N VAL A 29 11.11 -13.47 -16.15
CA VAL A 29 12.47 -13.94 -16.45
C VAL A 29 12.50 -14.57 -17.84
N PRO A 30 13.47 -14.21 -18.71
CA PRO A 30 13.55 -14.81 -20.03
C PRO A 30 14.09 -16.24 -19.94
N LEU A 31 13.45 -17.17 -20.64
CA LEU A 31 13.97 -18.51 -20.84
C LEU A 31 14.98 -18.49 -21.97
N ARG A 32 16.23 -18.82 -21.67
CA ARG A 32 17.35 -18.76 -22.62
C ARG A 32 17.71 -20.15 -23.11
N ASN A 33 18.00 -20.28 -24.40
CA ASN A 33 18.60 -21.50 -24.96
C ASN A 33 20.12 -21.55 -24.69
N SER A 34 20.78 -22.62 -25.13
CA SER A 34 22.23 -22.82 -25.00
C SER A 34 23.08 -21.71 -25.63
N LYS A 35 22.54 -20.96 -26.62
CA LYS A 35 23.19 -19.81 -27.26
C LYS A 35 22.87 -18.48 -26.55
N ARG A 36 22.34 -18.50 -25.33
CA ARG A 36 21.88 -17.32 -24.54
C ARG A 36 20.78 -16.48 -25.23
N LYS A 37 20.12 -16.98 -26.27
CA LYS A 37 18.99 -16.32 -26.92
C LYS A 37 17.72 -16.58 -26.12
N ALA A 38 16.94 -15.53 -25.84
CA ALA A 38 15.61 -15.68 -25.26
C ALA A 38 14.68 -16.40 -26.25
N ILE A 39 14.16 -17.56 -25.84
CA ILE A 39 13.20 -18.37 -26.61
C ILE A 39 11.80 -18.39 -25.97
N GLY A 40 11.66 -17.76 -24.80
CA GLY A 40 10.40 -17.64 -24.07
C GLY A 40 10.58 -16.81 -22.82
N SER A 41 9.55 -16.76 -21.97
CA SER A 41 9.61 -16.11 -20.67
C SER A 41 8.73 -16.83 -19.65
N ILE A 42 9.19 -16.90 -18.40
CA ILE A 42 8.36 -17.30 -17.26
C ILE A 42 7.97 -16.04 -16.49
N ASN A 43 6.70 -15.97 -16.07
CA ASN A 43 6.18 -14.86 -15.28
C ASN A 43 5.66 -15.38 -13.94
N ILE A 44 5.99 -14.66 -12.87
CA ILE A 44 5.48 -14.90 -11.52
C ILE A 44 4.80 -13.61 -11.06
N GLY A 45 3.49 -13.68 -10.86
CA GLY A 45 2.70 -12.61 -10.24
C GLY A 45 2.57 -12.83 -8.74
N ARG A 46 3.15 -11.94 -7.93
CA ARG A 46 2.94 -11.93 -6.47
C ARG A 46 1.92 -10.86 -6.12
N SER A 47 0.75 -11.28 -5.65
CA SER A 47 -0.28 -10.34 -5.17
C SER A 47 0.28 -9.44 -4.07
N LEU A 48 0.01 -8.14 -4.19
CA LEU A 48 0.31 -7.15 -3.16
C LEU A 48 -0.88 -6.91 -2.22
N LYS A 49 -2.01 -7.60 -2.44
CA LYS A 49 -3.25 -7.45 -1.67
C LYS A 49 -3.02 -7.54 -0.16
N ARG A 50 -2.29 -8.56 0.30
CA ARG A 50 -1.98 -8.74 1.73
C ARG A 50 -1.11 -7.64 2.32
N GLN A 51 -0.15 -7.11 1.56
CA GLN A 51 0.69 -6.00 2.03
C GLN A 51 -0.11 -4.70 2.13
N ASN A 52 -0.94 -4.42 1.12
CA ASN A 52 -1.78 -3.23 1.12
C ASN A 52 -2.81 -3.25 2.24
N THR A 53 -3.47 -4.39 2.49
CA THR A 53 -4.45 -4.50 3.58
C THR A 53 -3.85 -4.21 4.95
N HIS A 54 -2.61 -4.63 5.22
CA HIS A 54 -1.96 -4.33 6.51
C HIS A 54 -1.63 -2.84 6.65
N LYS A 55 -1.11 -2.23 5.57
CA LYS A 55 -0.80 -0.81 5.55
C LYS A 55 -2.05 0.06 5.75
N GLU A 56 -3.10 -0.25 5.01
CA GLU A 56 -4.40 0.45 5.07
C GLU A 56 -5.03 0.31 6.46
N LEU A 57 -4.92 -0.86 7.10
CA LEU A 57 -5.36 -1.06 8.47
C LEU A 57 -4.57 -0.18 9.46
N THR A 58 -3.25 -0.11 9.34
CA THR A 58 -2.42 0.74 10.20
C THR A 58 -2.75 2.22 10.02
N GLU A 59 -2.94 2.68 8.77
CA GLU A 59 -3.34 4.05 8.46
C GLU A 59 -4.71 4.38 9.07
N ASN A 60 -5.68 3.48 8.97
CA ASN A 60 -7.00 3.65 9.59
C ASN A 60 -6.93 3.72 11.12
N ILE A 61 -6.08 2.90 11.75
CA ILE A 61 -5.86 2.94 13.20
C ILE A 61 -5.24 4.27 13.63
N ALA A 62 -4.26 4.77 12.88
CA ALA A 62 -3.63 6.06 13.17
C ALA A 62 -4.64 7.21 13.08
N ALA A 63 -5.45 7.23 12.01
CA ALA A 63 -6.51 8.23 11.84
C ALA A 63 -7.55 8.19 12.98
N ALA A 64 -7.98 6.99 13.38
CA ALA A 64 -8.90 6.83 14.50
C ALA A 64 -8.31 7.35 15.83
N PHE A 65 -7.00 7.16 16.06
CA PHE A 65 -6.35 7.73 17.25
C PHE A 65 -6.27 9.26 17.20
N GLU A 66 -6.01 9.85 16.03
CA GLU A 66 -6.04 11.31 15.87
C GLU A 66 -7.42 11.89 16.20
N GLU A 67 -8.50 11.23 15.77
CA GLU A 67 -9.88 11.61 16.07
C GLU A 67 -10.20 11.48 17.57
N ILE A 68 -9.75 10.40 18.22
CA ILE A 68 -9.88 10.22 19.68
C ILE A 68 -9.17 11.35 20.43
N ILE A 69 -7.94 11.69 20.04
CA ILE A 69 -7.17 12.76 20.66
C ILE A 69 -7.90 14.10 20.50
N ALA A 70 -8.43 14.39 19.32
CA ALA A 70 -9.22 15.60 19.08
C ALA A 70 -10.44 15.66 20.01
N SER A 71 -11.17 14.56 20.15
CA SER A 71 -12.34 14.44 21.03
C SER A 71 -11.96 14.64 22.51
N VAL A 72 -10.85 14.05 22.96
CA VAL A 72 -10.34 14.21 24.34
C VAL A 72 -9.93 15.67 24.60
N ASN A 73 -9.30 16.33 23.64
CA ASN A 73 -8.95 17.74 23.75
C ASN A 73 -10.21 18.62 23.83
N GLU A 74 -11.23 18.32 23.04
CA GLU A 74 -12.51 19.05 23.07
C GLU A 74 -13.23 18.89 24.42
N ILE A 75 -13.25 17.67 24.98
CA ILE A 75 -13.78 17.40 26.33
C ILE A 75 -13.00 18.19 27.38
N SER A 76 -11.66 18.16 27.30
CA SER A 76 -10.79 18.86 28.26
C SER A 76 -11.01 20.36 28.21
N ASN A 77 -11.09 20.94 27.01
CA ASN A 77 -11.38 22.35 26.80
C ASN A 77 -12.77 22.73 27.33
N SER A 78 -13.77 21.87 27.11
CA SER A 78 -15.12 22.08 27.63
C SER A 78 -15.16 22.06 29.16
N ALA A 79 -14.46 21.11 29.78
CA ALA A 79 -14.34 21.04 31.25
C ALA A 79 -13.66 22.29 31.84
N ILE A 80 -12.57 22.77 31.21
CA ILE A 80 -11.91 24.02 31.58
C ILE A 80 -12.86 25.21 31.42
N GLY A 81 -13.60 25.26 30.31
CA GLY A 81 -14.60 26.30 30.06
C GLY A 81 -15.68 26.35 31.14
N ILE A 82 -16.17 25.20 31.59
CA ILE A 82 -17.15 25.09 32.68
C ILE A 82 -16.53 25.60 33.99
N ALA A 83 -15.33 25.14 34.37
CA ALA A 83 -14.67 25.56 35.61
C ALA A 83 -14.45 27.09 35.68
N ASN A 84 -13.97 27.68 34.59
CA ASN A 84 -13.76 29.13 34.48
C ASN A 84 -15.08 29.93 34.59
N SER A 85 -16.19 29.36 34.11
CA SER A 85 -17.51 30.01 34.20
C SER A 85 -18.10 29.95 35.61
N SER A 86 -17.77 28.91 36.39
CA SER A 86 -18.21 28.77 37.79
C SER A 86 -17.41 29.62 38.78
N GLU A 87 -16.14 29.93 38.51
CA GLU A 87 -15.33 30.81 39.37
C GLU A 87 -15.68 32.30 39.24
N LYS A 88 -16.30 32.71 38.12
CA LYS A 88 -16.73 34.09 37.88
C LYS A 88 -18.09 34.44 38.49
N ARG A 89 -18.71 33.51 39.22
CA ARG A 89 -20.06 33.63 39.77
C ARG A 89 -20.02 33.65 41.29
#